data_AF-A0A7K0D6Y6-F1
#
_entry.id   AF-A0A7K0D6Y6-F1
#
_cell.length_a   1.000
_cell.length_b   1.000
_cell.length_c   1.000
_cell.angle_alpha   90.00
_cell.angle_beta   90.00
_cell.angle_gamma   90.00
#
_symmetry.space_group_name_H-M   'P 1'
#
loop_
_entity.id
_entity.type
_entity.pdbx_description
1 polymer ?
#
loop_
_entity_poly.entity_id
_entity_poly.type
_entity_poly.pdbx_seq_one_letter_code
_entity_poly.pdbx_strand_id
1 'polypeptide(L)'
;MSNGGAGRVFGVLGGLVVGVLVTSVAAVALFMDRVHTLRTYPAPTPSVYAASVKEVRSPMDSGRDEVWLGRLDGGEVVRGHVVPIPLGWGIEPRIEWRTDVVVLRFEPGGEIRVPMTMVIDRR
;
A
#
# COMPACT_ATOMS: atom_id res chain seq x y z
N MET A 1 33.58 -50.77 -7.59
CA MET A 1 32.97 -49.53 -8.11
C MET A 1 31.71 -49.23 -7.32
N SER A 2 31.81 -48.39 -6.28
CA SER A 2 30.65 -47.82 -5.59
C SER A 2 31.01 -46.40 -5.21
N ASN A 3 30.56 -45.43 -6.00
CA ASN A 3 30.63 -43.99 -5.69
C ASN A 3 29.51 -43.25 -6.44
N GLY A 4 28.32 -43.86 -6.52
CA GLY A 4 27.14 -43.27 -7.18
C GLY A 4 26.11 -42.67 -6.22
N GLY A 5 26.26 -42.87 -4.90
CA GLY A 5 25.25 -42.51 -3.89
C GLY A 5 25.37 -41.08 -3.37
N ALA A 6 26.59 -40.64 -3.02
CA ALA A 6 26.79 -39.37 -2.31
C ALA A 6 26.34 -38.14 -3.13
N GLY A 7 26.77 -38.03 -4.40
CA GLY A 7 26.41 -36.89 -5.25
C GLY A 7 24.91 -36.77 -5.55
N ARG A 8 24.18 -37.89 -5.57
CA ARG A 8 22.72 -37.91 -5.74
C ARG A 8 22.00 -37.41 -4.50
N VAL A 9 22.44 -37.82 -3.32
CA VAL A 9 21.84 -37.37 -2.04
C VAL A 9 22.08 -35.87 -1.83
N PHE A 10 23.29 -35.37 -2.11
CA PHE A 10 23.57 -33.92 -2.04
C PHE A 10 22.77 -33.10 -3.07
N GLY A 11 22.62 -33.60 -4.29
CA GLY A 11 21.80 -32.95 -5.32
C GLY A 11 20.31 -32.93 -4.98
N VAL A 12 19.78 -34.02 -4.42
CA VAL A 12 18.37 -34.11 -3.98
C VAL A 12 18.11 -33.21 -2.76
N LEU A 13 19.00 -33.19 -1.77
CA LEU A 13 18.86 -32.33 -0.60
C LEU A 13 19.01 -30.85 -0.96
N GLY A 14 19.98 -30.50 -1.82
CA GLY A 14 20.14 -29.12 -2.32
C GLY A 14 18.95 -28.65 -3.15
N GLY A 15 18.43 -29.52 -4.03
CA GLY A 15 17.21 -29.24 -4.80
C GLY A 15 15.98 -29.05 -3.90
N LEU A 16 15.85 -29.83 -2.82
CA LEU A 16 14.76 -29.70 -1.86
C LEU A 16 14.84 -28.38 -1.09
N VAL A 17 16.02 -27.97 -0.63
CA VAL A 17 16.20 -26.69 0.09
C VAL A 17 15.88 -25.50 -0.82
N VAL A 18 16.40 -25.49 -2.05
CA VAL A 18 16.10 -24.42 -3.01
C VAL A 18 14.61 -24.43 -3.38
N GLY A 19 14.03 -25.62 -3.59
CA GLY A 19 12.61 -25.78 -3.89
C GLY A 19 11.73 -25.20 -2.78
N VAL A 20 11.99 -25.56 -1.52
CA VAL A 20 11.27 -25.03 -0.37
C VAL A 20 11.42 -23.51 -0.27
N LEU A 21 12.63 -22.97 -0.44
CA LEU A 21 12.85 -21.52 -0.41
C LEU A 21 12.01 -20.80 -1.48
N VAL A 22 12.04 -21.28 -2.72
CA VAL A 22 11.27 -20.71 -3.83
C VAL A 22 9.78 -20.82 -3.57
N THR A 23 9.29 -21.98 -3.10
CA THR A 23 7.88 -22.18 -2.77
C THR A 23 7.44 -21.28 -1.62
N SER A 24 8.27 -21.09 -0.60
CA SER A 24 7.96 -20.17 0.51
C SER A 24 7.86 -18.72 0.04
N VAL A 25 8.82 -18.25 -0.77
CA VAL A 25 8.78 -16.88 -1.32
C VAL A 25 7.56 -16.70 -2.23
N ALA A 26 7.28 -17.68 -3.10
CA ALA A 26 6.12 -17.65 -3.97
C ALA A 26 4.81 -17.64 -3.17
N ALA A 27 4.71 -18.46 -2.12
CA ALA A 27 3.55 -18.47 -1.24
C ALA A 27 3.36 -17.10 -0.58
N VAL A 28 4.41 -16.52 0.02
CA VAL A 28 4.31 -15.18 0.64
C VAL A 28 3.88 -14.14 -0.39
N ALA A 29 4.49 -14.12 -1.57
CA ALA A 29 4.15 -13.16 -2.63
C ALA A 29 2.69 -13.27 -3.07
N LEU A 30 2.11 -14.47 -3.08
CA LEU A 30 0.70 -14.69 -3.39
C LEU A 30 -0.24 -14.16 -2.31
N PHE A 31 0.23 -14.05 -1.07
CA PHE A 31 -0.55 -13.55 0.07
C PHE A 31 -0.27 -12.09 0.44
N MET A 32 0.62 -11.40 -0.28
CA MET A 32 0.90 -9.98 -0.06
C MET A 32 -0.21 -9.09 -0.62
N ASP A 33 -0.60 -8.07 0.15
CA ASP A 33 -1.49 -7.02 -0.31
C ASP A 33 -0.83 -6.25 -1.47
N ARG A 34 -1.60 -6.05 -2.55
CA ARG A 34 -1.21 -5.18 -3.67
C ARG A 34 -1.84 -3.81 -3.49
N VAL A 35 -1.01 -2.78 -3.59
CA VAL A 35 -1.44 -1.39 -3.48
C VAL A 35 -1.24 -0.69 -4.81
N HIS A 36 -2.29 -0.15 -5.38
CA HIS A 36 -2.26 0.59 -6.64
C HIS A 36 -2.67 2.04 -6.42
N THR A 37 -1.81 2.98 -6.85
CA THR A 37 -2.16 4.40 -6.85
C THR A 37 -3.14 4.68 -7.97
N LEU A 38 -4.37 5.06 -7.64
CA LEU A 38 -5.38 5.45 -8.61
C LEU A 38 -5.20 6.91 -9.02
N ARG A 39 -4.97 7.80 -8.04
CA ARG A 39 -4.87 9.23 -8.27
C ARG A 39 -4.08 9.93 -7.18
N THR A 40 -3.38 11.00 -7.56
CA THR A 40 -2.64 11.87 -6.65
C THR A 40 -3.15 13.30 -6.75
N TYR A 41 -3.29 13.95 -5.60
CA TYR A 41 -3.80 15.30 -5.42
C TYR A 41 -2.76 16.11 -4.63
N PRO A 42 -1.95 16.95 -5.29
CA PRO A 42 -0.98 17.78 -4.61
C PRO A 42 -1.69 18.82 -3.73
N ALA A 43 -1.11 19.13 -2.57
CA ALA A 43 -1.54 20.30 -1.81
C ALA A 43 -1.15 21.60 -2.55
N PRO A 44 -1.83 22.73 -2.27
CA PRO A 44 -1.45 24.02 -2.82
C PRO A 44 0.02 24.36 -2.53
N THR A 45 0.72 24.92 -3.51
CA THR A 45 2.10 25.40 -3.34
C THR A 45 2.13 26.52 -2.29
N PRO A 46 3.18 26.62 -1.46
CA PRO A 46 4.47 25.91 -1.51
C PRO A 46 4.54 24.58 -0.71
N SER A 47 3.41 23.92 -0.45
CA SER A 47 3.37 22.67 0.34
C SER A 47 4.08 21.50 -0.35
N VAL A 48 4.74 20.65 0.44
CA VAL A 48 5.30 19.36 0.01
C VAL A 48 4.37 18.18 0.30
N TYR A 49 3.17 18.45 0.81
CA TYR A 49 2.19 17.41 1.13
C TYR A 49 1.27 17.12 -0.05
N ALA A 50 0.73 15.91 -0.09
CA ALA A 50 -0.23 15.48 -1.06
C ALA A 50 -1.13 14.39 -0.47
N ALA A 51 -2.22 14.13 -1.19
CA ALA A 51 -3.11 13.01 -0.94
C ALA A 51 -3.03 12.07 -2.14
N SER A 52 -3.10 10.77 -1.92
CA SER A 52 -3.27 9.80 -3.00
C SER A 52 -4.37 8.83 -2.65
N VAL A 53 -5.24 8.56 -3.62
CA VAL A 53 -6.22 7.49 -3.53
C VAL A 53 -5.54 6.23 -4.00
N LYS A 54 -5.61 5.18 -3.18
CA LYS A 54 -5.00 3.88 -3.47
C LYS A 54 -6.02 2.77 -3.30
N GLU A 55 -6.04 1.86 -4.27
CA GLU A 55 -6.78 0.60 -4.18
C GLU A 55 -5.87 -0.43 -3.51
N VAL A 56 -6.31 -1.00 -2.40
CA VAL A 56 -5.62 -2.07 -1.70
C VAL A 56 -6.36 -3.39 -1.93
N ARG A 57 -5.75 -4.27 -2.72
CA ARG A 57 -6.26 -5.60 -2.98
C ARG A 57 -5.57 -6.61 -2.10
N SER A 58 -6.33 -7.19 -1.17
CA SER A 58 -5.89 -8.36 -0.42
C SER A 58 -6.36 -9.63 -1.15
N PRO A 59 -5.53 -10.69 -1.25
CA PRO A 59 -5.91 -11.94 -1.90
C PRO A 59 -7.11 -12.67 -1.26
N MET A 60 -7.43 -12.35 0.00
CA MET A 60 -8.49 -13.00 0.79
C MET A 60 -9.72 -12.10 1.04
N ASP A 61 -9.75 -10.88 0.51
CA ASP A 61 -10.80 -9.90 0.77
C ASP A 61 -11.26 -9.21 -0.54
N SER A 62 -12.42 -8.54 -0.53
CA SER A 62 -13.00 -7.87 -1.70
C SER A 62 -12.24 -6.61 -2.16
N GLY A 63 -11.09 -6.32 -1.55
CA GLY A 63 -10.35 -5.08 -1.75
C GLY A 63 -10.98 -3.90 -1.02
N ARG A 64 -10.19 -2.85 -0.81
CA ARG A 64 -10.63 -1.60 -0.16
C ARG A 64 -9.90 -0.42 -0.75
N ASP A 65 -10.55 0.73 -0.76
CA ASP A 65 -9.95 1.98 -1.18
C ASP A 65 -9.52 2.81 0.04
N GLU A 66 -8.35 3.43 -0.07
CA GLU A 66 -7.74 4.22 0.99
C GLU A 66 -7.26 5.57 0.44
N VAL A 67 -7.40 6.63 1.22
CA VAL A 67 -6.73 7.92 0.97
C VAL A 67 -5.49 8.00 1.85
N TRP A 68 -4.33 7.99 1.22
CA TRP A 68 -3.04 8.19 1.87
C TRP A 68 -2.70 9.66 1.84
N LEU A 69 -2.46 10.23 3.02
CA LEU A 69 -2.08 11.62 3.24
C LEU A 69 -0.64 11.64 3.74
N GLY A 70 0.21 12.47 3.12
CA GLY A 70 1.60 12.57 3.55
C GLY A 70 2.46 13.41 2.63
N ARG A 71 3.78 13.29 2.77
CA ARG A 71 4.74 14.03 1.93
C ARG A 71 4.77 13.44 0.52
N LEU A 72 4.77 14.29 -0.49
CA LEU A 72 5.03 13.92 -1.87
C LEU A 72 6.54 13.76 -2.07
N ASP A 73 6.98 12.55 -2.39
CA ASP A 73 8.40 12.20 -2.57
C ASP A 73 8.54 11.30 -3.79
N GLY A 74 9.39 11.66 -4.75
CA GLY A 74 9.58 10.90 -5.98
C GLY A 74 8.31 10.67 -6.82
N GLY A 75 7.27 11.50 -6.66
CA GLY A 75 5.96 11.34 -7.33
C GLY A 75 4.95 10.46 -6.61
N GLU A 76 5.33 9.89 -5.46
CA GLU A 76 4.48 9.07 -4.60
C GLU A 76 4.20 9.76 -3.27
N VAL A 77 3.04 9.48 -2.68
CA VAL A 77 2.72 10.00 -1.34
C VAL A 77 3.21 9.01 -0.30
N VAL A 78 4.23 9.42 0.46
CA VAL A 78 4.75 8.64 1.58
C VAL A 78 3.64 8.47 2.60
N ARG A 79 3.48 7.25 3.12
CA ARG A 79 2.37 6.84 3.99
C ARG A 79 2.45 7.49 5.38
N GLY A 80 1.98 8.74 5.50
CA GLY A 80 1.86 9.46 6.77
C GLY A 80 0.61 9.04 7.55
N HIS A 81 -0.56 9.43 7.06
CA HIS A 81 -1.87 9.02 7.58
C HIS A 81 -2.69 8.32 6.49
N VAL A 82 -3.50 7.34 6.90
CA VAL A 82 -4.35 6.56 5.99
C VAL A 82 -5.79 6.66 6.44
N VAL A 83 -6.65 7.08 5.53
CA VAL A 83 -8.10 7.13 5.72
C VAL A 83 -8.75 6.05 4.87
N PRO A 84 -9.34 4.99 5.46
CA PRO A 84 -10.12 4.04 4.70
C PRO A 84 -11.40 4.71 4.17
N ILE A 85 -11.73 4.47 2.90
CA ILE A 85 -12.96 4.96 2.28
C ILE A 85 -14.09 3.98 2.66
N PRO A 86 -15.18 4.45 3.32
CA PRO A 86 -16.29 3.57 3.68
C PRO A 86 -16.94 2.92 2.45
N LEU A 87 -17.43 1.69 2.62
CA LEU A 87 -18.17 1.00 1.57
C LEU A 87 -19.39 1.81 1.13
N GLY A 88 -19.58 1.90 -0.20
CA GLY A 88 -20.67 2.64 -0.82
C GLY A 88 -20.42 4.14 -0.99
N TRP A 89 -19.27 4.67 -0.56
CA TRP A 89 -18.86 6.04 -0.85
C TRP A 89 -18.14 6.11 -2.21
N GLY A 90 -18.18 7.27 -2.85
CA GLY A 90 -17.36 7.53 -4.04
C GLY A 90 -15.86 7.44 -3.71
N ILE A 91 -15.03 7.02 -4.65
CA ILE A 91 -13.57 6.85 -4.46
C ILE A 91 -12.77 8.11 -4.81
N GLU A 92 -13.43 9.14 -5.35
CA GLU A 92 -12.81 10.38 -5.80
C GLU A 92 -13.19 11.53 -4.85
N PRO A 93 -12.43 11.74 -3.77
CA PRO A 93 -12.69 12.83 -2.86
C PRO A 93 -12.38 14.18 -3.52
N ARG A 94 -13.20 15.18 -3.18
CA ARG A 94 -12.78 16.58 -3.25
C ARG A 94 -11.98 16.89 -2.00
N ILE A 95 -10.77 17.40 -2.20
CA ILE A 95 -9.81 17.62 -1.11
C ILE A 95 -9.62 19.12 -0.91
N GLU A 96 -9.86 19.58 0.32
CA GLU A 96 -9.63 20.95 0.73
C GLU A 96 -8.51 20.98 1.78
N TRP A 97 -7.38 21.57 1.41
CA TRP A 97 -6.23 21.73 2.29
C TRP A 97 -6.36 23.04 3.07
N ARG A 98 -6.39 22.94 4.39
CA ARG A 98 -6.34 24.09 5.31
C ARG A 98 -5.10 23.96 6.19
N THR A 99 -4.77 25.05 6.89
CA THR A 99 -3.55 25.14 7.72
C THR A 99 -3.53 24.08 8.83
N ASP A 100 -4.68 23.75 9.40
CA ASP A 100 -4.85 22.87 10.55
C ASP A 100 -5.49 21.52 10.21
N VAL A 101 -6.17 21.42 9.07
CA VAL A 101 -6.97 20.24 8.69
C VAL A 101 -6.98 20.00 7.19
N VAL A 102 -7.02 18.74 6.79
CA VAL A 102 -7.37 18.29 5.45
C VAL A 102 -8.80 17.77 5.46
N VAL A 103 -9.63 18.33 4.60
CA VAL A 103 -11.04 17.94 4.48
C VAL A 103 -11.20 17.08 3.23
N LEU A 104 -11.69 15.86 3.40
CA LEU A 104 -12.00 14.91 2.34
C LEU A 104 -13.52 14.81 2.19
N ARG A 105 -14.07 15.21 1.05
CA ARG A 105 -15.50 15.12 0.75
C ARG A 105 -15.76 14.11 -0.34
N PHE A 106 -16.65 13.16 -0.09
CA PHE A 106 -16.97 12.07 -1.01
C PHE A 106 -18.42 12.17 -1.50
N GLU A 107 -18.64 11.90 -2.79
CA GLU A 107 -19.96 11.94 -3.44
C GLU A 107 -20.20 10.62 -4.20
N PRO A 108 -21.21 9.80 -3.85
CA PRO A 108 -22.04 9.88 -2.64
C PRO A 108 -21.20 9.61 -1.38
N GLY A 109 -21.65 10.10 -0.21
CA GLY A 109 -20.95 9.87 1.05
C GLY A 109 -21.07 11.04 2.01
N GLY A 110 -19.95 11.39 2.64
CA GLY A 110 -19.85 12.46 3.63
C GLY A 110 -18.48 13.12 3.65
N GLU A 111 -18.18 13.77 4.77
CA GLU A 111 -16.95 14.52 4.99
C GLU A 111 -16.10 13.85 6.08
N ILE A 112 -14.81 13.66 5.80
CA ILE A 112 -13.82 13.22 6.78
C ILE A 112 -12.82 14.36 6.97
N ARG A 113 -12.56 14.71 8.23
CA ARG A 113 -11.60 15.77 8.60
C ARG A 113 -10.39 15.16 9.26
N VAL A 114 -9.22 15.39 8.68
CA VAL A 114 -7.95 14.87 9.17
C VAL A 114 -7.09 16.05 9.65
N PRO A 115 -6.73 16.12 10.94
CA PRO A 115 -5.81 17.15 11.43
C PRO A 115 -4.47 17.09 10.70
N MET A 116 -3.91 18.25 10.34
CA MET A 116 -2.59 18.33 9.68
C MET A 116 -1.48 17.71 10.53
N THR A 117 -1.63 17.68 11.86
CA THR A 117 -0.70 17.00 12.77
C THR A 117 -0.61 15.49 12.56
N MET A 118 -1.62 14.86 11.95
CA MET A 118 -1.59 13.45 11.57
C MET A 118 -0.99 13.24 10.18
N VAL A 119 -1.13 14.21 9.28
CA VAL A 119 -0.61 14.17 7.91
C VAL A 119 0.92 14.35 7.89
N ILE A 120 1.42 15.20 8.78
CA ILE A 120 2.86 15.41 8.96
C ILE A 120 3.44 14.14 9.58
N ASP A 121 4.20 13.40 8.78
CA ASP A 121 4.97 12.26 9.26
C ASP A 121 5.96 12.75 10.33
N ARG A 122 5.84 12.21 11.55
CA ARG A 122 6.76 12.48 12.66
C ARG A 122 7.79 11.36 12.85
N ARG A 123 7.89 10.40 11.94
CA ARG A 123 8.89 9.33 12.02
C ARG A 123 10.25 9.75 11.50
#